data_AF-A0A840A2K7-F1
#
_entry.id   AF-A0A840A2K7-F1
#
_cell.length_a   1.000
_cell.length_b   1.000
_cell.length_c   1.000
_cell.angle_alpha   90.00
_cell.angle_beta   90.00
_cell.angle_gamma   90.00
#
_symmetry.space_group_name_H-M   'P 1'
#
loop_
_entity.id
_entity.type
_entity.pdbx_description
1 polymer ?
#
loop_
_entity_poly.entity_id
_entity_poly.type
_entity_poly.pdbx_seq_one_letter_code
_entity_poly.pdbx_strand_id
1 'polypeptide(L)'
;MIRTALIAAAALLACASAASAQAPLSQNPPTQTIICLDVNGQTLPVSCKVPASRLDKREDFCTCRTGTQVDISICPDGVKAPAENRAYEKARKAAVKNGSLIGATYEGQPMCVMGRNTF
;
A
#
# COMPACT_ATOMS: atom_id res chain seq x y z
N MET A 1 -11.88 58.92 4.65
CA MET A 1 -10.60 58.18 4.64
C MET A 1 -10.90 56.72 4.94
N ILE A 2 -11.10 55.95 3.87
CA ILE A 2 -11.56 54.56 3.86
C ILE A 2 -10.29 53.73 3.59
N ARG A 3 -9.61 53.27 4.65
CA ARG A 3 -8.27 52.63 4.52
C ARG A 3 -8.06 51.43 5.47
N THR A 4 -9.12 50.71 5.83
CA THR A 4 -9.01 49.59 6.80
C THR A 4 -9.85 48.37 6.43
N ALA A 5 -10.02 48.10 5.14
CA ALA A 5 -10.56 46.83 4.66
C ALA A 5 -9.65 46.33 3.53
N LEU A 6 -9.47 45.00 3.43
CA LEU A 6 -8.73 44.26 2.39
C LEU A 6 -7.33 43.75 2.75
N ILE A 7 -7.12 43.11 3.91
CA ILE A 7 -6.05 42.08 4.05
C ILE A 7 -6.53 40.96 4.98
N ALA A 8 -7.57 40.22 4.59
CA ALA A 8 -8.01 39.04 5.34
C ALA A 8 -8.86 38.09 4.48
N ALA A 9 -8.30 37.47 3.43
CA ALA A 9 -9.00 36.37 2.74
C ALA A 9 -8.11 35.46 1.86
N ALA A 10 -6.77 35.49 1.97
CA ALA A 10 -5.89 34.73 1.08
C ALA A 10 -5.22 33.52 1.78
N ALA A 11 -6.01 32.67 2.46
CA ALA A 11 -5.48 31.49 3.14
C ALA A 11 -6.39 30.25 3.08
N LEU A 12 -7.22 30.11 2.03
CA LEU A 12 -8.11 28.96 1.82
C LEU A 12 -7.77 28.20 0.54
N LEU A 13 -6.49 27.90 0.32
CA LEU A 13 -6.03 27.07 -0.78
C LEU A 13 -4.96 26.07 -0.31
N ALA A 14 -5.35 25.11 0.53
CA ALA A 14 -4.50 23.96 0.85
C ALA A 14 -5.29 22.73 1.31
N CYS A 15 -6.42 22.42 0.66
CA CYS A 15 -6.92 21.04 0.68
C CYS A 15 -6.31 20.33 -0.53
N ALA A 16 -5.01 20.05 -0.45
CA ALA A 16 -4.35 19.18 -1.41
C ALA A 16 -4.97 17.79 -1.27
N SER A 17 -5.65 17.34 -2.33
CA SER A 17 -6.19 16.00 -2.48
C SER A 17 -5.09 14.98 -2.20
N ALA A 18 -5.13 14.33 -1.03
CA ALA A 18 -4.43 13.08 -0.81
C ALA A 18 -5.18 11.97 -1.58
N ALA A 19 -5.14 12.05 -2.91
CA ALA A 19 -5.38 10.89 -3.74
C ALA A 19 -4.18 9.97 -3.53
N SER A 20 -4.31 9.01 -2.62
CA SER A 20 -3.38 7.88 -2.52
C SER A 20 -3.39 7.19 -3.88
N ALA A 21 -2.42 7.52 -4.73
CA ALA A 21 -2.13 6.77 -5.93
C ALA A 21 -1.80 5.35 -5.47
N GLN A 22 -2.74 4.43 -5.69
CA GLN A 22 -2.53 3.02 -5.40
C GLN A 22 -1.33 2.55 -6.23
N ALA A 23 -0.48 1.69 -5.65
CA ALA A 23 0.56 0.97 -6.40
C ALA A 23 -0.03 0.50 -7.74
N PRO A 24 0.71 0.55 -8.87
CA PRO A 24 0.15 0.36 -10.20
C PRO A 24 -0.46 -1.04 -10.37
N LEU A 25 -1.73 -1.19 -9.99
CA LEU A 25 -2.52 -2.42 -10.11
C LEU A 25 -2.85 -2.71 -11.59
N SER A 26 -2.53 -1.78 -12.48
CA SER A 26 -2.72 -1.87 -13.93
C SER A 26 -1.65 -2.69 -14.66
N GLN A 27 -0.67 -3.27 -13.97
CA GLN A 27 0.30 -4.19 -14.58
C GLN A 27 -0.24 -5.63 -14.61
N ASN A 28 0.03 -6.37 -15.70
CA ASN A 28 -0.26 -7.80 -15.80
C ASN A 28 0.96 -8.55 -16.36
N PRO A 29 1.61 -9.42 -15.58
CA PRO A 29 1.30 -9.72 -14.17
C PRO A 29 1.63 -8.53 -13.24
N PRO A 30 0.90 -8.36 -12.13
CA PRO A 30 1.19 -7.31 -11.17
C PRO A 30 2.54 -7.58 -10.47
N THR A 31 3.38 -6.54 -10.34
CA THR A 31 4.67 -6.62 -9.64
C THR A 31 4.60 -6.06 -8.21
N GLN A 32 3.55 -5.30 -7.93
CA GLN A 32 3.31 -4.61 -6.68
C GLN A 32 1.85 -4.78 -6.29
N THR A 33 1.58 -4.71 -5.00
CA THR A 33 0.25 -4.82 -4.44
C THR A 33 0.15 -4.04 -3.14
N ILE A 34 -1.05 -4.00 -2.59
CA ILE A 34 -1.36 -3.35 -1.32
C ILE A 34 -1.62 -4.43 -0.28
N ILE A 35 -1.11 -4.21 0.93
CA ILE A 35 -1.52 -4.94 2.13
C ILE A 35 -2.03 -3.97 3.19
N CYS A 36 -2.82 -4.50 4.10
CA CYS A 36 -3.27 -3.78 5.28
C CYS A 36 -2.44 -4.24 6.47
N LEU A 37 -1.88 -3.31 7.24
CA LEU A 37 -1.11 -3.63 8.44
C LEU A 37 -1.82 -3.14 9.70
N ASP A 38 -1.82 -3.97 10.75
CA ASP A 38 -2.20 -3.54 12.08
C ASP A 38 -1.08 -2.72 12.75
N VAL A 39 -1.35 -2.26 13.97
CA VAL A 39 -0.38 -1.48 14.77
C VAL A 39 0.86 -2.28 15.17
N ASN A 40 0.88 -3.61 15.06
CA ASN A 40 2.00 -4.48 15.38
C ASN A 40 2.79 -4.91 14.13
N GLY A 41 2.27 -4.62 12.93
CA GLY A 41 2.82 -5.05 11.66
C GLY A 41 2.27 -6.37 11.16
N GLN A 42 1.21 -6.92 11.75
CA GLN A 42 0.46 -8.07 11.22
C GLN A 42 -0.36 -7.68 10.01
N THR A 43 -0.45 -8.59 9.04
CA THR A 43 -1.29 -8.40 7.86
C THR A 43 -2.76 -8.58 8.21
N LEU A 44 -3.57 -7.60 7.85
CA LEU A 44 -5.03 -7.62 7.92
C LEU A 44 -5.64 -7.88 6.53
N PRO A 45 -6.90 -8.36 6.47
CA PRO A 45 -7.59 -8.56 5.21
C PRO A 45 -7.75 -7.27 4.42
N VAL A 46 -7.36 -7.30 3.14
CA VAL A 46 -7.59 -6.22 2.17
C VAL A 46 -8.86 -6.49 1.38
N SER A 47 -9.66 -5.44 1.15
CA SER A 47 -10.89 -5.52 0.35
C SER A 47 -10.59 -5.02 -1.06
N CYS A 48 -10.60 -5.91 -2.04
CA CYS A 48 -10.33 -5.54 -3.44
C CYS A 48 -11.53 -5.80 -4.36
N LYS A 49 -11.72 -4.88 -5.30
CA LYS A 49 -12.58 -5.07 -6.45
C LYS A 49 -11.75 -5.68 -7.57
N VAL A 50 -12.21 -6.80 -8.11
CA VAL A 50 -11.59 -7.50 -9.23
C VAL A 50 -12.63 -7.63 -10.36
N PRO A 51 -12.21 -7.56 -11.63
CA PRO A 51 -13.10 -7.85 -12.75
C PRO A 51 -13.52 -9.32 -12.72
N ALA A 52 -14.71 -9.63 -13.23
CA ALA A 52 -15.26 -10.99 -13.25
C ALA A 52 -14.58 -11.94 -14.27
N SER A 53 -13.44 -11.53 -14.83
CA SER A 53 -12.71 -12.27 -15.86
C SER A 53 -11.75 -13.29 -15.24
N ARG A 54 -11.61 -14.46 -15.88
CA ARG A 54 -10.58 -15.44 -15.54
C ARG A 54 -9.20 -15.07 -16.12
N LEU A 55 -9.18 -14.28 -17.18
CA LEU A 55 -7.97 -13.90 -17.91
C LEU A 55 -7.37 -12.59 -17.38
N ASP A 56 -8.23 -11.67 -16.95
CA ASP A 56 -7.80 -10.43 -16.31
C ASP A 56 -7.88 -10.60 -14.79
N LYS A 57 -6.72 -10.77 -14.18
CA LYS A 57 -6.55 -10.95 -12.73
C LYS A 57 -6.10 -9.67 -12.03
N ARG A 58 -6.07 -8.54 -12.75
CA ARG A 58 -5.72 -7.22 -12.19
C ARG A 58 -6.74 -6.85 -11.11
N GLU A 59 -6.26 -6.17 -10.08
CA GLU A 59 -7.14 -5.61 -9.06
C GLU A 59 -7.51 -4.20 -9.49
N ASP A 60 -8.79 -3.89 -9.66
CA ASP A 60 -9.22 -2.56 -10.08
C ASP A 60 -8.96 -1.54 -8.97
N PHE A 61 -9.21 -1.94 -7.73
CA PHE A 61 -9.13 -1.09 -6.57
C PHE A 61 -9.02 -1.93 -5.29
N CYS A 62 -8.07 -1.62 -4.42
CA CYS A 62 -7.90 -2.26 -3.11
C CYS A 62 -7.94 -1.23 -1.98
N THR A 63 -8.65 -1.54 -0.90
CA THR A 63 -8.75 -0.68 0.27
C THR A 63 -8.65 -1.45 1.58
N CYS A 64 -8.05 -0.80 2.57
CA CYS A 64 -8.02 -1.27 3.95
C CYS A 64 -9.20 -0.69 4.71
N ARG A 65 -10.16 -1.56 5.08
CA ARG A 65 -11.26 -1.15 5.99
C ARG A 65 -10.76 -0.87 7.40
N THR A 66 -9.68 -1.55 7.79
CA THR A 66 -8.98 -1.41 9.07
C THR A 66 -7.48 -1.49 8.84
N GLY A 67 -6.72 -0.85 9.73
CA GLY A 67 -5.26 -0.78 9.65
C GLY A 67 -4.74 0.24 8.64
N THR A 68 -3.42 0.23 8.45
CA THR A 68 -2.71 1.12 7.54
C THR A 68 -2.52 0.45 6.18
N GLN A 69 -2.89 1.16 5.12
CA GLN A 69 -2.61 0.73 3.75
C GLN A 69 -1.12 0.87 3.44
N VAL A 70 -0.50 -0.20 2.98
CA VAL A 70 0.93 -0.24 2.68
C VAL A 70 1.20 -0.89 1.32
N ASP A 71 1.99 -0.21 0.50
CA ASP A 71 2.46 -0.75 -0.78
C ASP A 71 3.59 -1.75 -0.56
N ILE A 72 3.54 -2.89 -1.23
CA ILE A 72 4.54 -3.96 -1.11
C ILE A 72 4.75 -4.67 -2.44
N SER A 73 5.96 -5.18 -2.64
CA SER A 73 6.31 -5.99 -3.81
C SER A 73 5.68 -7.38 -3.76
N ILE A 74 5.25 -7.88 -4.91
CA ILE A 74 4.95 -9.30 -5.09
C ILE A 74 6.28 -10.05 -5.23
N CYS A 75 6.41 -11.21 -4.58
CA CYS A 75 7.65 -11.97 -4.67
C CYS A 75 7.89 -12.42 -6.12
N PRO A 76 9.13 -12.29 -6.64
CA PRO A 76 9.49 -12.83 -7.94
C PRO A 76 9.27 -14.34 -8.02
N ASP A 77 9.17 -14.86 -9.24
CA ASP A 77 9.04 -16.30 -9.47
C ASP A 77 10.20 -17.07 -8.81
N GLY A 78 9.85 -18.14 -8.09
CA GLY A 78 10.81 -18.96 -7.35
C GLY A 78 11.26 -18.39 -6.00
N VAL A 79 10.90 -17.15 -5.65
CA VAL A 79 11.19 -16.56 -4.34
C VAL A 79 10.05 -16.84 -3.37
N LYS A 80 10.37 -17.45 -2.22
CA LYS A 80 9.39 -17.65 -1.15
C LYS A 80 9.25 -16.39 -0.31
N ALA A 81 8.01 -16.01 -0.02
CA ALA A 81 7.74 -14.95 0.95
C ALA A 81 8.33 -15.31 2.32
N PRO A 82 8.84 -14.32 3.09
CA PRO A 82 9.26 -14.55 4.46
C PRO A 82 8.14 -15.16 5.30
N ALA A 83 8.51 -16.04 6.23
CA ALA A 83 7.52 -16.67 7.11
C ALA A 83 6.86 -15.65 8.03
N GLU A 84 5.53 -15.66 8.09
CA GLU A 84 4.76 -14.83 9.02
C GLU A 84 5.01 -15.27 10.46
N ASN A 85 5.82 -14.50 11.17
CA ASN A 85 6.12 -14.70 12.58
C ASN A 85 6.29 -13.34 13.27
N ARG A 86 6.31 -13.35 14.60
CA ARG A 86 6.38 -12.12 15.40
C ARG A 86 7.62 -11.26 15.13
N ALA A 87 8.77 -11.87 14.80
CA ALA A 87 9.98 -11.13 14.48
C ALA A 87 9.85 -10.42 13.13
N TYR A 88 9.30 -11.12 12.12
CA TYR A 88 9.01 -10.56 10.82
C TYR A 88 7.96 -9.44 10.88
N GLU A 89 6.86 -9.63 11.61
CA GLU A 89 5.84 -8.61 11.82
C GLU A 89 6.42 -7.31 12.40
N LYS A 90 7.25 -7.44 13.44
CA LYS A 90 7.91 -6.29 14.07
C LYS A 90 8.88 -5.60 13.10
N ALA A 91 9.66 -6.38 12.36
CA ALA A 91 10.59 -5.84 11.37
C ALA A 91 9.84 -5.13 10.24
N ARG A 92 8.75 -5.72 9.75
CA ARG A 92 7.87 -5.15 8.74
C ARG A 92 7.31 -3.82 9.19
N LYS A 93 6.74 -3.74 10.39
CA LYS A 93 6.28 -2.47 10.98
C LYS A 93 7.39 -1.41 10.99
N ALA A 94 8.59 -1.77 11.41
CA ALA A 94 9.72 -0.84 11.48
C ALA A 94 10.24 -0.41 10.10
N ALA A 95 10.07 -1.25 9.09
CA ALA A 95 10.52 -0.99 7.72
C ALA A 95 9.56 -0.11 6.91
N VAL A 96 8.30 0.04 7.33
CA VAL A 96 7.33 0.90 6.62
C VAL A 96 7.82 2.34 6.60
N LYS A 97 8.04 2.88 5.40
CA LYS A 97 8.37 4.29 5.19
C LYS A 97 7.36 4.91 4.24
N ASN A 98 6.70 5.98 4.68
CA ASN A 98 5.69 6.69 3.89
C ASN A 98 4.59 5.77 3.32
N GLY A 99 4.19 4.74 4.07
CA GLY A 99 3.19 3.76 3.61
C GLY A 99 3.70 2.76 2.58
N SER A 100 5.02 2.52 2.51
CA SER A 100 5.59 1.55 1.58
C SER A 100 6.62 0.64 2.24
N LEU A 101 6.66 -0.61 1.77
CA LEU A 101 7.66 -1.65 2.03
C LEU A 101 8.46 -2.00 0.78
N ILE A 102 8.30 -1.26 -0.31
CA ILE A 102 9.01 -1.53 -1.57
C ILE A 102 10.52 -1.38 -1.31
N GLY A 103 11.28 -2.42 -1.68
CA GLY A 103 12.72 -2.48 -1.45
C GLY A 103 13.14 -2.78 -0.01
N ALA A 104 12.20 -2.96 0.92
CA ALA A 104 12.51 -3.40 2.28
C ALA A 104 13.02 -4.84 2.27
N THR A 105 13.87 -5.16 3.24
CA THR A 105 14.44 -6.50 3.40
C THR A 105 14.32 -6.97 4.85
N TYR A 106 14.21 -8.28 5.02
CA TYR A 106 14.23 -8.99 6.29
C TYR A 106 15.21 -10.15 6.17
N GLU A 107 16.20 -10.24 7.06
CA GLU A 107 17.21 -11.31 7.05
C GLU A 107 17.92 -11.48 5.69
N GLY A 108 18.14 -10.37 4.97
CA GLY A 108 18.75 -10.38 3.64
C GLY A 108 17.82 -10.82 2.50
N GLN A 109 16.56 -11.15 2.79
CA GLN A 109 15.54 -11.47 1.80
C GLN A 109 14.60 -10.28 1.58
N PRO A 110 14.03 -10.11 0.37
CA PRO A 110 13.04 -9.06 0.12
C PRO A 110 11.79 -9.26 0.98
N MET A 111 11.27 -8.19 1.56
CA MET A 111 9.93 -8.18 2.13
C MET A 111 8.94 -8.15 0.97
N CYS A 112 8.33 -9.29 0.69
CA CYS A 112 7.39 -9.46 -0.41
C CYS A 112 6.22 -10.34 0.01
N VAL A 113 5.15 -10.29 -0.76
CA VAL A 113 3.96 -11.13 -0.55
C VAL A 113 3.69 -11.99 -1.78
N MET A 114 3.00 -13.11 -1.56
CA MET A 114 2.50 -13.91 -2.66
C MET A 114 1.35 -13.20 -3.38
N GLY A 115 1.31 -13.32 -4.70
CA GLY A 115 0.23 -12.77 -5.51
C GLY A 115 -1.10 -13.41 -5.12
N ARG A 116 -2.13 -12.59 -4.85
CA ARG A 116 -3.43 -13.08 -4.37
C ARG A 116 -4.24 -13.86 -5.43
N ASN A 117 -3.89 -13.70 -6.72
CA ASN A 117 -4.56 -14.34 -7.86
C ASN A 117 -3.63 -15.25 -8.71
N THR A 118 -2.43 -15.62 -8.26
CA THR A 118 -1.43 -16.34 -9.08
C THR A 118 -1.60 -17.87 -9.13
N PHE A 119 -2.83 -18.39 -9.09
CA PHE A 119 -3.12 -19.82 -9.37
C PHE A 119 -3.47 -20.07 -10.83
#